data_AF-A0A8S1JBB2-F1
#
_entry.id   AF-A0A8S1JBB2-F1
#
_cell.length_a   1.000
_cell.length_b   1.000
_cell.length_c   1.000
_cell.angle_alpha   90.00
_cell.angle_beta   90.00
_cell.angle_gamma   90.00
#
_symmetry.space_group_name_H-M   'P 1'
#
loop_
_entity.id
_entity.type
_entity.pdbx_description
1 polymer ?
#
loop_
_entity_poly.entity_id
_entity_poly.type
_entity_poly.pdbx_seq_one_letter_code
_entity_poly.pdbx_strand_id
1 'polypeptide(L)'
;MPTSTRIPQFLVSVSQEMSVRSRRLCAVLKDMSQYCQKLHQQGLVAADVTAVNSILLKMFVSIERLSQLKEYRTPQGLRSMARFYVVVILPLFYGPLWARVKMDMGFTFALFLALMMNLVLTGLLNLAISLEDPFDEVALDGVSIYEASDHVLWAVHDPEPLDSPPHLSLSVRPQDKDKGNSALQSKGGNGATRETLGSSIV
;
A
#
# COMPACT_ATOMS: atom_id res chain seq x y z
N MET A 1 -26.27 21.64 33.91
CA MET A 1 -26.23 21.36 32.45
C MET A 1 -25.13 20.34 32.20
N PRO A 2 -25.42 19.08 31.83
CA PRO A 2 -24.37 18.13 31.50
C PRO A 2 -23.98 18.32 30.03
N THR A 3 -22.73 18.73 29.83
CA THR A 3 -22.05 18.80 28.54
C THR A 3 -21.91 17.38 27.98
N SER A 4 -22.81 17.03 27.07
CA SER A 4 -22.80 15.79 26.31
C SER A 4 -21.49 15.67 25.52
N THR A 5 -20.58 14.83 26.01
CA THR A 5 -19.40 14.32 25.30
C THR A 5 -19.87 13.46 24.13
N ARG A 6 -20.27 14.12 23.02
CA ARG A 6 -20.45 13.46 21.74
C ARG A 6 -19.08 13.00 21.24
N ILE A 7 -18.71 11.78 21.59
CA ILE A 7 -17.69 11.05 20.86
C ILE A 7 -18.15 11.08 19.39
N PRO A 8 -17.32 11.57 18.45
CA PRO A 8 -17.72 11.63 17.05
C PRO A 8 -18.06 10.22 16.59
N GLN A 9 -19.30 10.00 16.12
CA GLN A 9 -19.83 8.68 15.79
C GLN A 9 -18.95 7.91 14.78
N PHE A 10 -18.19 8.64 13.97
CA PHE A 10 -17.17 8.09 13.08
C PHE A 10 -16.07 7.28 13.79
N LEU A 11 -15.57 7.73 14.95
CA LEU A 11 -14.53 6.97 15.67
C LEU A 11 -15.11 5.67 16.24
N VAL A 12 -16.37 5.70 16.66
CA VAL A 12 -17.09 4.51 17.13
C VAL A 12 -17.30 3.53 15.97
N SER A 13 -17.67 4.00 14.78
CA SER A 13 -17.84 3.12 13.61
C SER A 13 -16.52 2.50 13.14
N VAL A 14 -15.42 3.26 13.12
CA VAL A 14 -14.09 2.74 12.75
C VAL A 14 -13.65 1.65 13.73
N SER A 15 -13.78 1.91 15.04
CA SER A 15 -13.45 0.91 16.07
C SER A 15 -14.33 -0.35 15.96
N GLN A 16 -15.61 -0.19 15.63
CA GLN A 16 -16.53 -1.31 15.43
C GLN A 16 -16.16 -2.13 14.18
N GLU A 17 -15.84 -1.49 13.06
CA GLU A 17 -15.44 -2.19 11.84
C GLU A 17 -14.18 -3.03 12.05
N MET A 18 -13.17 -2.48 12.74
CA MET A 18 -11.95 -3.21 13.09
C MET A 18 -12.26 -4.42 13.98
N SER A 19 -13.16 -4.24 14.96
CA SER A 19 -13.64 -5.33 15.82
C SER A 19 -14.40 -6.41 15.04
N VAL A 20 -15.07 -6.07 13.94
CA VAL A 20 -15.78 -7.05 13.09
C VAL A 20 -14.78 -7.83 12.23
N ARG A 21 -13.75 -7.17 11.67
CA ARG A 21 -12.72 -7.83 10.86
C ARG A 21 -11.90 -8.83 11.69
N SER A 22 -11.46 -8.44 12.89
CA SER A 22 -10.77 -9.35 13.82
C SER A 22 -11.64 -10.55 14.20
N ARG A 23 -12.94 -10.34 14.44
CA ARG A 23 -13.90 -11.43 14.70
C ARG A 23 -14.04 -12.42 13.55
N ARG A 24 -13.98 -11.97 12.29
CA ARG A 24 -14.01 -12.86 11.12
C ARG A 24 -12.76 -13.73 11.05
N LEU A 25 -11.57 -13.17 11.30
CA LEU A 25 -10.33 -13.94 11.38
C LEU A 25 -10.39 -15.01 12.48
N CYS A 26 -10.86 -14.64 13.67
CA CYS A 26 -11.04 -15.60 14.77
C CYS A 26 -12.06 -16.69 14.43
N ALA A 27 -13.13 -16.37 13.69
CA ALA A 27 -14.11 -17.37 13.26
C ALA A 27 -13.51 -18.39 12.29
N VAL A 28 -12.77 -17.94 11.28
CA VAL A 28 -12.08 -18.83 10.32
C VAL A 28 -11.07 -19.72 11.04
N LEU A 29 -10.29 -19.18 11.99
CA LEU A 29 -9.34 -19.97 12.77
C LEU A 29 -10.05 -21.02 13.66
N LYS A 30 -11.17 -20.64 14.27
CA LYS A 30 -11.99 -21.57 15.05
C LYS A 30 -12.47 -22.72 14.19
N ASP A 31 -12.91 -22.44 12.97
CA ASP A 31 -13.34 -23.47 12.03
C ASP A 31 -12.17 -24.40 11.66
N MET A 32 -10.97 -23.86 11.37
CA MET A 32 -9.76 -24.66 11.10
C MET A 32 -9.37 -25.55 12.28
N SER A 33 -9.43 -25.04 13.51
CA SER A 33 -9.15 -25.82 14.73
C SER A 33 -10.18 -26.94 14.93
N GLN A 34 -11.46 -26.68 14.64
CA GLN A 34 -12.50 -27.70 14.67
C GLN A 34 -12.29 -28.79 13.61
N TYR A 35 -11.85 -28.44 12.40
CA TYR A 35 -11.48 -29.44 11.39
C TYR A 35 -10.33 -30.33 11.88
N CYS A 36 -9.29 -29.76 12.50
CA CYS A 36 -8.19 -30.55 13.06
C CYS A 36 -8.67 -31.53 14.16
N GLN A 37 -9.61 -31.10 15.01
CA GLN A 37 -10.21 -31.97 16.02
C GLN A 37 -11.06 -33.10 15.41
N LYS A 38 -11.81 -32.82 14.34
CA LYS A 38 -12.55 -33.85 13.60
C LYS A 38 -11.62 -34.87 12.95
N LEU A 39 -10.48 -34.44 12.41
CA LEU A 39 -9.45 -35.35 11.88
C LEU A 39 -8.87 -36.25 12.98
N HIS A 40 -8.66 -35.74 14.19
CA HIS A 40 -8.22 -36.56 15.33
C HIS A 40 -9.22 -37.69 15.64
N GLN A 41 -10.52 -37.38 15.62
CA GLN A 41 -11.60 -38.36 15.85
C GLN A 41 -11.66 -39.45 14.78
N GLN A 42 -11.08 -39.21 13.59
CA GLN A 42 -11.00 -40.17 12.48
C GLN A 42 -9.76 -41.08 12.56
N GLY A 43 -8.97 -41.01 13.64
CA GLY A 43 -7.85 -41.91 13.91
C GLY A 43 -6.46 -41.32 13.66
N LEU A 44 -6.36 -40.00 13.47
CA LEU A 44 -5.06 -39.33 13.37
C LEU A 44 -4.32 -39.36 14.72
N VAL A 45 -3.02 -39.62 14.67
CA VAL A 45 -2.14 -39.66 15.84
C VAL A 45 -2.17 -38.32 16.57
N ALA A 46 -2.32 -38.35 17.90
CA ALA A 46 -2.44 -37.13 18.72
C ALA A 46 -1.24 -36.17 18.60
N ALA A 47 -0.04 -36.70 18.31
CA ALA A 47 1.16 -35.91 18.09
C ALA A 47 1.06 -35.02 16.84
N ASP A 48 0.56 -35.55 15.72
CA ASP A 48 0.43 -34.80 14.47
C ASP A 48 -0.62 -33.70 14.58
N VAL A 49 -1.73 -33.99 15.27
CA VAL A 49 -2.79 -33.00 15.55
C VAL A 49 -2.26 -31.84 16.39
N THR A 50 -1.42 -32.14 17.39
CA THR A 50 -0.79 -31.11 18.24
C THR A 50 0.19 -30.26 17.43
N ALA A 51 0.96 -30.88 16.53
CA ALA A 51 1.87 -30.17 15.64
C ALA A 51 1.13 -29.20 14.72
N VAL A 52 0.05 -29.65 14.05
CA VAL A 52 -0.78 -28.80 13.18
C VAL A 52 -1.40 -27.65 13.96
N ASN A 53 -1.97 -27.93 15.14
CA ASN A 53 -2.55 -26.89 15.98
C ASN A 53 -1.51 -25.84 16.42
N SER A 54 -0.26 -26.26 16.69
CA SER A 54 0.82 -25.34 17.01
C SER A 54 1.19 -24.43 15.82
N ILE A 55 1.14 -24.93 14.58
CA ILE A 55 1.38 -24.14 13.36
C ILE A 55 0.24 -23.15 13.14
N LEU A 56 -1.00 -23.57 13.34
CA LEU A 56 -2.18 -22.68 13.27
C LEU A 56 -2.09 -21.53 14.26
N LEU A 57 -1.68 -21.80 15.50
CA LEU A 57 -1.47 -20.76 16.51
C LEU A 57 -0.33 -19.80 16.13
N LYS A 58 0.77 -20.32 15.57
CA LYS A 58 1.87 -19.46 15.06
C LYS A 58 1.38 -18.54 13.94
N MET A 59 0.60 -19.05 12.99
CA MET A 59 0.00 -18.26 11.92
C MET A 59 -0.90 -17.15 12.49
N PHE A 60 -1.74 -17.48 13.46
CA PHE A 60 -2.63 -16.50 14.10
C PHE A 60 -1.86 -15.38 14.81
N VAL A 61 -0.84 -15.73 15.60
CA VAL A 61 0.01 -14.74 16.27
C VAL A 61 0.70 -13.81 15.27
N SER A 62 1.16 -14.34 14.13
CA SER A 62 1.76 -13.52 13.07
C SER A 62 0.76 -12.54 12.45
N ILE A 63 -0.47 -12.99 12.16
CA ILE A 63 -1.53 -12.13 11.63
C ILE A 63 -1.90 -11.02 12.63
N GLU A 64 -2.03 -11.36 13.91
CA GLU A 64 -2.35 -10.39 14.96
C GLU A 64 -1.24 -9.35 15.10
N ARG A 65 0.03 -9.77 15.07
CA ARG A 65 1.18 -8.86 15.07
C ARG A 65 1.17 -7.91 13.87
N LEU A 66 0.83 -8.39 12.67
CA LEU A 66 0.70 -7.54 11.47
C LEU A 66 -0.45 -6.53 11.62
N SER A 67 -1.59 -6.95 12.17
CA SER A 67 -2.71 -6.05 12.46
C SER A 67 -2.34 -4.99 13.49
N GLN A 68 -1.58 -5.35 14.53
CA GLN A 68 -1.09 -4.41 15.54
C GLN A 68 -0.12 -3.41 14.94
N LEU A 69 0.82 -3.84 14.10
CA LEU A 69 1.73 -2.93 13.39
C LEU A 69 0.96 -1.90 12.55
N LYS A 70 -0.16 -2.31 11.93
CA LYS A 70 -1.04 -1.41 11.17
C LYS A 70 -1.80 -0.44 12.07
N GLU A 71 -2.16 -0.82 13.29
CA GLU A 71 -2.98 -0.02 14.21
C GLU A 71 -2.15 1.02 14.99
N TYR A 72 -0.92 0.68 15.40
CA TYR A 72 -0.04 1.54 16.22
C TYR A 72 0.63 2.70 15.45
N ARG A 73 -0.05 3.25 14.45
CA ARG A 73 0.43 4.40 13.65
C ARG A 73 0.67 5.65 14.51
N THR A 74 1.48 6.55 13.99
CA THR A 74 1.70 7.86 14.60
C THR A 74 0.41 8.66 14.53
N PRO A 75 -0.15 9.15 15.65
CA PRO A 75 -1.41 9.85 15.64
C PRO A 75 -1.32 11.11 14.78
N GLN A 76 -2.38 11.40 14.02
CA GLN A 76 -2.43 12.53 13.08
C GLN A 76 -2.03 13.87 13.71
N GLY A 77 -2.36 14.06 14.99
CA GLY A 77 -1.98 15.25 15.75
C GLY A 77 -0.47 15.38 15.97
N LEU A 78 0.25 14.29 16.21
CA LEU A 78 1.71 14.32 16.34
C LEU A 78 2.37 14.59 14.98
N ARG A 79 1.82 14.02 13.90
CA ARG A 79 2.30 14.24 12.54
C ARG A 79 2.16 15.70 12.09
N SER A 80 1.02 16.33 12.37
CA SER A 80 0.81 17.74 12.04
C SER A 80 1.70 18.65 12.89
N MET A 81 1.89 18.33 14.17
CA MET A 81 2.82 19.05 15.05
C MET A 81 4.26 18.96 14.55
N ALA A 82 4.74 17.80 14.12
CA ALA A 82 6.08 17.64 13.56
C ALA A 82 6.30 18.52 12.31
N ARG A 83 5.31 18.58 11.41
CA ARG A 83 5.34 19.46 10.23
C ARG A 83 5.42 20.94 10.62
N PHE A 84 4.64 21.36 11.61
CA PHE A 84 4.69 22.73 12.11
C PHE A 84 6.06 23.07 12.71
N TYR A 85 6.63 22.18 13.52
CA TYR A 85 7.95 22.38 14.11
C TYR A 85 9.04 22.52 13.03
N VAL A 86 9.03 21.64 12.04
CA VAL A 86 10.06 21.62 10.98
C VAL A 86 9.93 22.82 10.04
N VAL A 87 8.72 23.19 9.63
CA VAL A 87 8.50 24.22 8.61
C VAL A 87 8.51 25.64 9.21
N VAL A 88 8.01 25.81 10.44
CA VAL A 88 7.80 27.15 11.02
C VAL A 88 8.78 27.44 12.15
N ILE A 89 8.90 26.53 13.12
CA ILE A 89 9.66 26.80 14.34
C ILE A 89 11.16 26.75 14.08
N LEU A 90 11.67 25.69 13.46
CA LEU A 90 13.12 25.54 13.25
C LEU A 90 13.73 26.69 12.44
N PRO A 91 13.18 27.10 11.27
CA PRO A 91 13.76 28.20 10.50
C PRO A 91 13.77 29.53 11.25
N LEU A 92 12.74 29.80 12.07
CA LEU A 92 12.65 31.01 12.87
C LEU A 92 13.74 31.07 13.95
N PHE A 93 13.99 29.96 14.65
CA PHE A 93 15.03 29.88 15.67
C PHE A 93 16.45 29.89 15.08
N TYR A 94 16.65 29.36 13.87
CA TYR A 94 17.94 29.44 13.17
C TYR A 94 18.20 30.80 12.50
N GLY A 95 17.25 31.74 12.53
CA GLY A 95 17.39 33.08 11.96
C GLY A 95 18.68 33.83 12.36
N PRO A 96 19.03 33.92 13.66
CA PRO A 96 20.27 34.56 14.10
C PRO A 96 21.54 33.88 13.59
N LEU A 97 21.52 32.55 13.40
CA LEU A 97 22.64 31.81 12.84
C LEU A 97 22.87 32.19 11.37
N TRP A 98 21.79 32.31 10.58
CA TRP A 98 21.88 32.79 9.20
C TRP A 98 22.33 34.24 9.09
N ALA A 99 21.96 35.09 10.05
CA ALA A 99 22.44 36.47 10.11
C ALA A 99 23.96 36.55 10.29
N ARG A 100 24.55 35.65 11.10
CA ARG A 100 26.00 35.54 11.26
C ARG A 100 26.67 35.02 9.99
N VAL A 101 26.15 33.95 9.38
CA VAL A 101 26.66 33.41 8.11
C VAL A 101 26.62 34.46 6.99
N LYS A 102 25.60 35.33 6.97
CA LYS A 102 25.51 36.47 6.04
C LYS A 102 26.68 37.44 6.21
N MET A 103 27.08 37.73 7.45
CA MET A 103 28.19 38.66 7.74
C MET A 103 29.54 38.08 7.29
N ASP A 104 29.73 36.78 7.50
CA ASP A 104 31.03 36.13 7.25
C ASP A 104 31.22 35.71 5.77
N MET A 105 30.16 35.19 5.11
CA MET A 105 30.25 34.54 3.80
C MET A 105 29.39 35.21 2.71
N GLY A 106 28.64 36.26 3.06
CA GLY A 106 27.75 36.97 2.15
C GLY A 106 26.33 36.42 2.07
N PHE A 107 25.42 37.25 1.52
CA PHE A 107 23.98 36.98 1.53
C PHE A 107 23.56 35.78 0.68
N THR A 108 24.11 35.65 -0.52
CA THR A 108 23.76 34.56 -1.45
C THR A 108 24.06 33.19 -0.85
N PHE A 109 25.20 33.04 -0.16
CA PHE A 109 25.58 31.79 0.49
C PHE A 109 24.66 31.47 1.68
N ALA A 110 24.36 32.45 2.53
CA ALA A 110 23.45 32.27 3.65
C ALA A 110 22.04 31.86 3.19
N LEU A 111 21.52 32.47 2.12
CA LEU A 111 20.22 32.14 1.54
C LEU A 111 20.20 30.72 0.97
N PHE A 112 21.22 30.34 0.19
CA PHE A 112 21.33 29.00 -0.37
C PHE A 112 21.38 27.93 0.72
N LEU A 113 22.18 28.15 1.77
CA LEU A 113 22.31 27.22 2.88
C LEU A 113 21.01 27.08 3.68
N ALA A 114 20.27 28.18 3.91
CA ALA A 114 18.97 28.14 4.56
C ALA A 114 17.93 27.35 3.74
N LEU A 115 17.91 27.53 2.41
CA LEU A 115 17.04 26.78 1.50
C LEU A 115 17.40 25.29 1.49
N MET A 116 18.69 24.95 1.40
CA MET A 116 19.16 23.56 1.46
C MET A 116 18.79 22.89 2.78
N MET A 117 19.01 23.56 3.92
CA MET A 117 18.62 23.01 5.21
C MET A 117 17.11 22.76 5.29
N ASN A 118 16.29 23.71 4.84
CA ASN A 118 14.85 23.53 4.85
C ASN A 118 14.38 22.38 3.93
N LEU A 119 15.03 22.23 2.77
CA LEU A 119 14.77 21.13 1.84
C LEU A 119 15.12 19.78 2.48
N VAL A 120 16.30 19.67 3.10
CA VAL A 120 16.76 18.43 3.76
C VAL A 120 15.83 18.06 4.92
N LEU A 121 15.48 19.01 5.78
CA LEU A 121 14.59 18.78 6.91
C LEU A 121 13.18 18.36 6.46
N THR A 122 12.64 19.03 5.44
CA THR A 122 11.32 18.69 4.89
C THR A 122 11.34 17.32 4.20
N GLY A 123 12.39 17.03 3.43
CA GLY A 123 12.59 15.73 2.79
C GLY A 123 12.69 14.59 3.81
N LEU A 124 13.45 14.78 4.88
CA LEU A 124 13.58 13.81 5.95
C LEU A 124 12.24 13.56 6.66
N LEU A 125 11.48 14.61 6.93
CA LEU A 125 10.16 14.46 7.54
C LEU A 125 9.19 13.70 6.63
N ASN A 126 9.20 14.00 5.33
CA ASN A 126 8.37 13.28 4.36
C ASN A 126 8.75 11.81 4.26
N LEU A 127 10.04 11.49 4.29
CA LEU A 127 10.52 10.11 4.34
C LEU A 127 10.04 9.39 5.60
N ALA A 128 10.18 10.02 6.78
CA ALA A 128 9.71 9.43 8.03
C ALA A 128 8.20 9.15 8.02
N ILE A 129 7.41 10.02 7.39
CA ILE A 129 5.96 9.81 7.21
C ILE A 129 5.69 8.68 6.21
N SER A 130 6.48 8.59 5.14
CA SER A 130 6.35 7.51 4.14
C SER A 130 6.69 6.14 4.72
N LEU A 131 7.64 6.06 5.65
CA LEU A 131 8.02 4.82 6.33
C LEU A 131 7.08 4.43 7.47
N GLU A 132 6.12 5.29 7.82
CA GLU A 132 5.18 5.06 8.91
C GLU A 132 4.16 3.96 8.57
N ASP A 133 3.78 3.83 7.29
CA ASP A 133 2.86 2.81 6.82
C ASP A 133 3.54 1.91 5.78
N PRO A 134 4.09 0.76 6.19
CA PRO A 134 4.76 -0.16 5.27
C PRO A 134 3.78 -0.85 4.33
N PHE A 135 2.46 -0.75 4.53
CA PHE A 135 1.45 -1.40 3.70
C PHE A 135 0.72 -0.42 2.77
N ASP A 136 1.22 0.80 2.62
CA ASP A 136 0.67 1.77 1.69
C ASP A 136 1.12 1.45 0.25
N GLU A 137 0.17 1.41 -0.68
CA GLU A 137 0.42 1.12 -2.11
C GLU A 137 1.10 2.28 -2.83
N VAL A 138 1.10 3.46 -2.22
CA VAL A 138 1.70 4.69 -2.78
C VAL A 138 3.19 4.82 -2.42
N ALA A 139 3.64 4.18 -1.34
CA ALA A 139 5.02 4.26 -0.88
C ALA A 139 5.96 3.50 -1.83
N LEU A 140 7.10 4.11 -2.18
CA LEU A 140 8.11 3.49 -3.04
C LEU A 140 8.69 2.20 -2.43
N ASP A 141 8.72 2.13 -1.10
CA ASP A 141 9.24 1.02 -0.30
C ASP A 141 8.11 0.27 0.44
N GLY A 142 6.89 0.32 -0.13
CA GLY A 142 5.73 -0.37 0.41
C GLY A 142 5.79 -1.88 0.19
N VAL A 143 5.40 -2.65 1.20
CA VAL A 143 5.19 -4.09 1.11
C VAL A 143 3.80 -4.37 0.55
N SER A 144 3.74 -4.93 -0.66
CA SER A 144 2.49 -5.35 -1.29
C SER A 144 1.95 -6.64 -0.64
N ILE A 145 0.79 -6.53 0.02
CA ILE A 145 0.08 -7.69 0.58
C ILE A 145 -0.37 -8.64 -0.53
N TYR A 146 -0.70 -8.12 -1.71
CA TYR A 146 -1.11 -8.93 -2.85
C TYR A 146 0.01 -9.82 -3.34
N GLU A 147 1.21 -9.26 -3.51
CA GLU A 147 2.40 -10.01 -3.90
C GLU A 147 2.77 -11.03 -2.82
N ALA A 148 2.75 -10.64 -1.55
CA ALA A 148 2.99 -11.58 -0.45
C ALA A 148 1.94 -12.72 -0.40
N SER A 149 0.68 -12.44 -0.72
CA SER A 149 -0.38 -13.45 -0.72
C SER A 149 -0.28 -14.41 -1.91
N ASP A 150 0.07 -13.89 -3.08
CA ASP A 150 0.42 -14.69 -4.25
C ASP A 150 1.63 -15.56 -3.93
N HIS A 151 2.56 -15.03 -3.14
CA HIS A 151 3.70 -15.80 -2.70
C HIS A 151 3.34 -17.02 -1.83
N VAL A 152 2.40 -16.83 -0.91
CA VAL A 152 1.89 -17.94 -0.11
C VAL A 152 1.08 -18.91 -0.96
N LEU A 153 0.33 -18.40 -1.94
CA LEU A 153 -0.49 -19.24 -2.82
C LEU A 153 0.37 -20.16 -3.68
N TRP A 154 1.47 -19.69 -4.28
CA TRP A 154 2.38 -20.57 -5.02
C TRP A 154 2.99 -21.64 -4.12
N ALA A 155 3.39 -21.27 -2.91
CA ALA A 155 4.01 -22.20 -1.97
C ALA A 155 3.04 -23.30 -1.49
N VAL A 156 1.73 -23.02 -1.51
CA VAL A 156 0.68 -23.96 -1.12
C VAL A 156 0.17 -24.80 -2.31
N HIS A 157 0.17 -24.26 -3.53
CA HIS A 157 -0.48 -24.93 -4.67
C HIS A 157 0.42 -25.92 -5.44
N ASP A 158 1.74 -25.71 -5.60
CA ASP A 158 2.66 -26.67 -6.26
C ASP A 158 4.15 -26.36 -5.94
N PRO A 159 4.97 -27.31 -5.43
CA PRO A 159 6.41 -27.13 -5.32
C PRO A 159 7.12 -27.67 -6.57
N GLU A 160 7.09 -26.94 -7.69
CA GLU A 160 8.00 -27.24 -8.81
C GLU A 160 9.42 -26.73 -8.47
N PRO A 161 10.51 -27.42 -8.88
CA PRO A 161 11.87 -27.05 -8.50
C PRO A 161 12.27 -25.70 -9.11
N LEU A 162 12.99 -24.90 -8.32
CA LEU A 162 13.60 -23.61 -8.67
C LEU A 162 14.64 -23.72 -9.82
N ASP A 163 14.20 -23.95 -11.06
CA ASP A 163 15.08 -23.88 -12.24
C ASP A 163 14.54 -22.97 -13.36
N SER A 164 13.57 -22.11 -13.05
CA SER A 164 13.16 -21.03 -13.96
C SER A 164 12.87 -19.74 -13.21
N PRO A 165 13.42 -18.59 -13.66
CA PRO A 165 13.17 -17.31 -13.01
C PRO A 165 11.69 -16.93 -13.16
N PRO A 166 11.06 -16.36 -12.11
CA PRO A 166 9.67 -15.95 -12.17
C PRO A 166 9.50 -14.93 -13.29
N HIS A 167 8.55 -15.22 -14.17
CA HIS A 167 8.13 -14.31 -15.21
C HIS A 167 7.63 -13.04 -14.54
N LEU A 168 8.41 -11.97 -14.66
CA LEU A 168 7.97 -10.61 -14.37
C LEU A 168 6.93 -10.24 -15.45
N SER A 169 5.72 -10.78 -15.34
CA SER A 169 4.55 -10.29 -16.06
C SER A 169 4.13 -8.98 -15.40
N LEU A 170 4.92 -7.94 -15.66
CA LEU A 170 4.42 -6.57 -15.73
C LEU A 170 3.28 -6.58 -16.75
N SER A 171 2.08 -6.93 -16.27
CA SER A 171 0.83 -6.52 -16.90
C SER A 171 0.77 -5.02 -16.71
N VAL A 172 1.53 -4.32 -17.56
CA VAL A 172 1.27 -2.94 -17.90
C VAL A 172 -0.17 -2.93 -18.39
N ARG A 173 -1.07 -2.50 -17.51
CA ARG A 173 -2.42 -2.11 -17.90
C ARG A 173 -2.26 -1.21 -19.13
N PRO A 174 -2.83 -1.53 -20.30
CA PRO A 174 -2.72 -0.62 -21.43
C PRO A 174 -3.33 0.71 -21.00
N GLN A 175 -2.49 1.74 -20.99
CA GLN A 175 -2.91 3.13 -20.98
C GLN A 175 -3.89 3.29 -22.13
N ASP A 176 -5.15 3.56 -21.79
CA ASP A 176 -6.23 3.99 -22.67
C ASP A 176 -5.80 5.30 -23.37
N LYS A 177 -5.04 5.16 -24.45
CA LYS A 177 -4.80 6.18 -25.46
C LYS A 177 -5.71 5.89 -26.65
N ASP A 178 -7.02 6.04 -26.49
CA ASP A 178 -7.84 6.36 -27.66
C ASP A 178 -9.18 7.05 -27.29
N LYS A 179 -9.10 8.31 -26.86
CA LYS A 179 -10.24 9.24 -26.95
C LYS A 179 -9.81 10.45 -27.76
N GLY A 180 -9.70 10.24 -29.07
CA GLY A 180 -9.32 11.29 -30.00
C GLY A 180 -9.59 10.94 -31.46
N ASN A 181 -10.81 10.51 -31.79
CA ASN A 181 -11.52 10.81 -33.04
C ASN A 181 -12.62 9.78 -33.31
N SER A 182 -13.87 10.21 -33.20
CA SER A 182 -14.95 9.89 -34.15
C SER A 182 -16.27 10.42 -33.61
N ALA A 183 -16.38 11.75 -33.58
CA ALA A 183 -17.68 12.39 -33.70
C ALA A 183 -18.01 12.47 -35.20
N LEU A 184 -18.90 11.57 -35.63
CA LEU A 184 -20.06 11.88 -36.47
C LEU A 184 -19.86 12.86 -37.66
N GLN A 185 -20.02 12.26 -38.85
CA GLN A 185 -21.06 12.62 -39.83
C GLN A 185 -20.72 13.67 -40.90
N SER A 186 -20.41 13.20 -42.11
CA SER A 186 -20.68 13.86 -43.40
C SER A 186 -20.50 12.81 -44.51
N LYS A 187 -21.53 12.24 -45.17
CA LYS A 187 -22.49 12.78 -46.16
C LYS A 187 -22.16 12.25 -47.57
N GLY A 188 -23.05 11.40 -48.11
CA GLY A 188 -23.26 11.09 -49.55
C GLY A 188 -22.13 10.31 -50.25
N GLY A 189 -22.35 9.35 -51.15
CA GLY A 189 -23.51 9.01 -51.97
C GLY A 189 -23.03 8.75 -53.41
N ASN A 190 -23.41 7.60 -53.99
CA ASN A 190 -23.20 7.14 -55.39
C ASN A 190 -21.74 6.93 -55.84
N GLY A 191 -21.40 5.93 -56.66
CA GLY A 191 -22.18 4.94 -57.39
C GLY A 191 -21.27 4.30 -58.44
N ALA A 192 -21.37 2.97 -58.57
CA ALA A 192 -21.05 2.12 -59.71
C ALA A 192 -19.98 2.56 -60.73
N THR A 193 -18.92 1.76 -60.90
CA THR A 193 -18.43 1.42 -62.26
C THR A 193 -17.82 0.01 -62.26
N ARG A 194 -18.10 -0.68 -63.36
CA ARG A 194 -18.01 -2.13 -63.58
C ARG A 194 -16.58 -2.62 -63.76
N GLU A 195 -16.42 -3.89 -63.41
CA GLU A 195 -15.35 -4.77 -63.83
C GLU A 195 -15.18 -4.79 -65.35
N THR A 196 -13.92 -4.76 -65.79
CA THR A 196 -13.48 -5.16 -67.12
C THR A 196 -12.31 -6.12 -66.99
N LEU A 197 -12.59 -7.37 -67.38
CA LEU A 197 -11.77 -8.25 -68.24
C LEU A 197 -10.29 -8.56 -67.92
N GLY A 198 -10.02 -9.87 -67.93
CA GLY A 198 -8.88 -10.48 -68.63
C GLY A 198 -7.70 -10.83 -67.71
N SER A 199 -7.53 -12.09 -67.31
CA SER A 199 -6.97 -13.22 -68.09
C SER A 199 -5.46 -13.15 -68.34
N SER A 200 -4.82 -14.30 -68.09
CA SER A 200 -3.45 -14.75 -68.43
C SER A 200 -2.37 -14.54 -67.37
N ILE A 201 -1.97 -15.63 -66.69
CA ILE A 201 -0.87 -16.54 -67.09
C ILE A 201 0.47 -15.81 -67.01
N VAL A 202 1.28 -16.09 -65.98
CA VAL A 202 2.39 -17.07 -65.95
C VAL A 202 2.60 -17.47 -64.49
#